data_AF-A0A173KZA6-F1
#
_entry.id   AF-A0A173KZA6-F1
#
_cell.length_a   1.000
_cell.length_b   1.000
_cell.length_c   1.000
_cell.angle_alpha   90.00
_cell.angle_beta   90.00
_cell.angle_gamma   90.00
#
_symmetry.space_group_name_H-M   'P 1'
#
loop_
_entity.id
_entity.type
_entity.pdbx_description
1 polymer ?
#
loop_
_entity_poly.entity_id
_entity_poly.type
_entity_poly.pdbx_seq_one_letter_code
_entity_poly.pdbx_strand_id
1 'polypeptide(L)'
;MKTGAPETEPVIVSDHALVRYIERVHGYDLTPIREMMLTNAVRTAAQMGCRSVKLGCGARVMLRGHTIITVLAKGMRGDDFV
;
A
#
# COMPACT_ATOMS: atom_id res chain seq x y z
N MET A 1 14.00 35.40 31.80
CA MET A 1 12.78 34.85 31.19
C MET A 1 13.16 34.18 29.87
N LYS A 2 13.06 32.85 29.76
CA LYS A 2 13.17 32.16 28.47
C LYS A 2 11.75 31.86 28.00
N THR A 3 11.24 32.67 27.08
CA THR A 3 10.04 32.37 26.30
C THR A 3 10.48 31.52 25.10
N GLY A 4 10.59 30.21 25.32
CA GLY A 4 10.60 29.25 24.21
C GLY A 4 9.14 28.94 23.88
N ALA A 5 8.66 29.34 22.71
CA ALA A 5 7.42 28.79 22.18
C ALA A 5 7.57 27.25 22.15
N PRO A 6 6.52 26.47 22.45
CA PRO A 6 6.63 25.03 22.31
C PRO A 6 6.97 24.72 20.85
N GLU A 7 8.10 24.04 20.62
CA GLU A 7 8.35 23.41 19.33
C GLU A 7 7.24 22.38 19.13
N THR A 8 6.21 22.75 18.38
CA THR A 8 5.10 21.84 18.11
C THR A 8 5.61 20.75 17.22
N GLU A 9 5.62 19.51 17.73
CA GLU A 9 5.92 18.34 16.90
C GLU A 9 5.03 18.35 15.64
N PRO A 10 5.58 17.99 14.47
CA PRO A 10 4.80 17.97 13.24
C PRO A 10 3.69 16.94 13.34
N VAL A 11 2.47 17.33 12.95
CA VAL A 11 1.34 16.41 12.85
C VAL A 11 1.56 15.46 11.65
N ILE A 12 1.55 14.16 11.90
CA ILE A 12 1.75 13.12 10.87
C ILE A 12 0.41 12.51 10.46
N VAL A 13 0.18 12.40 9.14
CA VAL A 13 -1.00 11.71 8.58
C VAL A 13 -0.65 10.25 8.33
N SER A 14 -1.47 9.33 8.86
CA SER A 14 -1.32 7.89 8.58
C SER A 14 -1.94 7.50 7.24
N ASP A 15 -1.45 6.42 6.63
CA ASP A 15 -2.04 5.85 5.40
C ASP A 15 -3.53 5.53 5.56
N HIS A 16 -3.93 5.05 6.75
CA HIS A 16 -5.34 4.79 7.04
C HIS A 16 -6.19 6.06 6.98
N ALA A 17 -5.71 7.17 7.58
CA ALA A 17 -6.40 8.45 7.56
C ALA A 17 -6.51 9.01 6.14
N LEU A 18 -5.43 8.91 5.34
CA LEU A 18 -5.42 9.31 3.93
C LEU A 18 -6.48 8.54 3.13
N VAL A 19 -6.52 7.21 3.26
CA VAL A 19 -7.52 6.36 2.57
C VAL A 19 -8.94 6.75 2.98
N ARG A 20 -9.21 6.97 4.28
CA ARG A 20 -10.54 7.36 4.75
C ARG A 20 -10.94 8.75 4.26
N TYR A 21 -10.01 9.69 4.18
CA TYR A 21 -10.28 11.05 3.69
C TYR A 21 -10.70 11.01 2.23
N ILE A 22 -9.98 10.25 1.39
CA ILE A 22 -10.31 10.04 -0.02
C ILE A 22 -11.71 9.42 -0.19
N GLU A 23 -12.03 8.37 0.56
CA GLU A 23 -13.33 7.70 0.44
C GLU A 23 -14.49 8.54 0.98
N ARG A 24 -14.34 9.14 2.16
CA ARG A 24 -15.46 9.77 2.89
C ARG A 24 -15.66 11.24 2.58
N VAL A 25 -14.59 11.98 2.30
CA VAL A 25 -14.66 13.42 2.02
C VAL A 25 -14.73 13.69 0.53
N HIS A 26 -13.95 12.97 -0.26
CA HIS A 26 -13.95 13.13 -1.72
C HIS A 26 -14.89 12.16 -2.46
N GLY A 27 -15.47 11.18 -1.76
CA GLY A 27 -16.47 10.28 -2.34
C GLY A 27 -15.91 9.25 -3.34
N TYR A 28 -14.60 9.01 -3.35
CA TYR A 28 -14.01 7.99 -4.21
C TYR A 28 -14.31 6.59 -3.69
N ASP A 29 -14.86 5.72 -4.54
CA ASP A 29 -14.93 4.29 -4.25
C ASP A 29 -13.60 3.60 -4.62
N LEU A 30 -12.88 3.15 -3.59
CA LEU A 30 -11.62 2.41 -3.75
C LEU A 30 -11.81 0.89 -3.85
N THR A 31 -13.05 0.39 -3.74
CA THR A 31 -13.36 -1.05 -3.87
C THR A 31 -12.89 -1.63 -5.19
N PRO A 32 -13.14 -0.99 -6.36
CA PRO A 32 -12.66 -1.51 -7.64
C PRO A 32 -11.13 -1.58 -7.71
N ILE A 33 -10.42 -0.64 -7.08
CA ILE A 33 -8.96 -0.65 -7.02
C ILE A 33 -8.46 -1.88 -6.23
N ARG A 34 -9.10 -2.18 -5.10
CA ARG A 34 -8.78 -3.38 -4.30
C ARG A 34 -9.04 -4.66 -5.11
N GLU A 35 -10.14 -4.73 -5.83
CA GLU A 35 -10.48 -5.89 -6.66
C GLU A 35 -9.49 -6.13 -7.80
N MET A 36 -9.03 -5.06 -8.47
CA MET A 36 -8.00 -5.15 -9.50
C MET A 36 -6.68 -5.74 -9.00
N MET A 37 -6.35 -5.53 -7.71
CA MET A 37 -5.16 -6.13 -7.11
C MET A 37 -5.33 -7.63 -6.81
N LEU A 38 -6.56 -8.10 -6.61
CA LEU A 38 -6.90 -9.47 -6.21
C LEU A 38 -7.09 -10.42 -7.40
N THR A 39 -6.13 -10.39 -8.33
CA THR A 39 -6.12 -11.26 -9.51
C THR A 39 -6.02 -12.75 -9.12
N ASN A 40 -6.45 -13.64 -10.03
CA ASN A 40 -6.31 -15.10 -9.82
C ASN A 40 -4.85 -15.49 -9.55
N ALA A 41 -3.89 -14.88 -10.24
CA ALA A 41 -2.47 -15.13 -10.02
C ALA A 41 -2.04 -14.78 -8.59
N VAL A 42 -2.53 -13.66 -8.04
CA VAL A 42 -2.24 -13.25 -6.67
C VAL A 42 -2.87 -14.22 -5.65
N ARG A 43 -4.12 -14.63 -5.89
CA ARG A 43 -4.82 -15.60 -5.02
C ARG A 43 -4.12 -16.95 -5.00
N THR A 44 -3.78 -17.49 -6.16
CA THR A 44 -3.05 -18.76 -6.27
C THR A 44 -1.68 -18.67 -5.61
N ALA A 45 -0.94 -17.57 -5.81
CA ALA A 45 0.36 -17.40 -5.18
C ALA A 45 0.28 -17.30 -3.65
N ALA A 46 -0.75 -16.64 -3.11
CA ALA A 46 -1.00 -16.61 -1.68
C ALA A 46 -1.26 -18.02 -1.12
N GLN A 47 -2.09 -18.81 -1.82
CA GLN A 47 -2.37 -20.21 -1.46
C GLN A 47 -1.12 -21.09 -1.51
N MET A 48 -0.23 -20.84 -2.46
CA MET A 48 1.05 -21.54 -2.60
C MET A 48 2.14 -21.04 -1.63
N GLY A 49 1.86 -20.01 -0.82
CA GLY A 49 2.84 -19.43 0.11
C GLY A 49 3.95 -18.63 -0.56
N CYS A 50 3.73 -18.14 -1.79
CA CYS A 50 4.71 -17.32 -2.49
C CYS A 50 4.87 -15.95 -1.83
N ARG A 51 6.09 -15.40 -1.88
CA ARG A 51 6.40 -14.05 -1.35
C ARG A 51 6.09 -12.92 -2.33
N SER A 52 5.97 -13.22 -3.62
CA SER A 52 5.70 -12.19 -4.65
C SER A 52 5.10 -12.76 -5.92
N VAL A 53 4.40 -11.91 -6.69
CA VAL A 53 3.79 -12.23 -7.99
C VAL A 53 4.05 -11.11 -8.97
N LYS A 54 4.51 -11.45 -10.18
CA LYS A 54 4.60 -10.48 -11.28
C LYS A 54 3.26 -10.43 -12.01
N LEU A 55 2.69 -9.24 -12.15
CA LEU A 55 1.46 -9.00 -12.89
C LEU A 55 1.75 -8.80 -14.38
N GLY A 56 0.72 -8.94 -15.22
CA GLY A 56 0.82 -8.72 -16.67
C GLY A 56 1.26 -7.30 -17.06
N CYS A 57 0.96 -6.29 -16.24
CA CYS A 57 1.42 -4.92 -16.42
C CYS A 57 2.92 -4.71 -16.08
N GLY A 58 3.61 -5.74 -15.59
CA GLY A 58 5.01 -5.69 -15.20
C GLY A 58 5.27 -5.25 -13.75
N ALA A 59 4.24 -4.81 -13.03
CA ALA A 59 4.31 -4.57 -11.59
C ALA A 59 4.49 -5.89 -10.81
N ARG A 60 5.03 -5.80 -9.59
CA ARG A 60 5.19 -6.94 -8.68
C ARG A 60 4.41 -6.70 -7.39
N VAL A 61 3.51 -7.62 -7.08
CA VAL A 61 2.80 -7.65 -5.81
C VAL A 61 3.63 -8.44 -4.80
N MET A 62 3.83 -7.88 -3.61
CA MET A 62 4.52 -8.56 -2.50
C MET A 62 3.50 -9.07 -1.50
N LEU A 63 3.69 -10.31 -1.06
CA LEU A 63 2.76 -11.05 -0.20
C LEU A 63 3.42 -11.42 1.13
N ARG A 64 2.63 -11.35 2.19
CA ARG A 64 2.90 -11.97 3.49
C ARG A 64 1.70 -12.85 3.84
N GLY A 65 1.83 -14.16 3.61
CA GLY A 65 0.70 -15.07 3.67
C GLY A 65 -0.36 -14.67 2.64
N HIS A 66 -1.58 -14.36 3.11
CA HIS A 66 -2.70 -13.96 2.26
C HIS A 66 -2.86 -12.43 2.12
N THR A 67 -1.91 -11.66 2.62
CA THR A 67 -1.97 -10.20 2.63
C THR A 67 -1.03 -9.61 1.59
N ILE A 68 -1.55 -8.73 0.73
CA ILE A 68 -0.72 -7.85 -0.10
C ILE A 68 -0.14 -6.75 0.80
N ILE A 69 1.18 -6.68 0.88
CA ILE A 69 1.87 -5.71 1.75
C ILE A 69 2.48 -4.53 0.99
N THR A 70 2.81 -4.73 -0.29
CA THR A 70 3.28 -3.64 -1.17
C THR A 70 3.14 -4.03 -2.64
N VAL A 71 3.21 -3.04 -3.51
CA VAL A 71 3.25 -3.19 -4.98
C VAL A 71 4.43 -2.40 -5.52
N LEU A 72 5.35 -3.09 -6.18
CA LEU A 72 6.52 -2.50 -6.83
C LEU A 72 6.19 -2.24 -8.30
N ALA A 73 6.49 -1.02 -8.77
CA ALA A 73 6.29 -0.68 -10.17
C ALA A 73 7.22 -1.50 -11.08
N LYS A 74 6.92 -1.52 -12.38
CA LYS A 74 7.76 -2.19 -13.37
C LYS A 74 9.20 -1.67 -13.28
N GLY A 75 10.14 -2.59 -13.13
CA GLY A 75 11.57 -2.27 -13.05
C GLY A 75 12.09 -2.04 -11.63
N MET A 76 11.20 -1.91 -10.63
CA MET A 76 11.61 -1.81 -9.23
C MET A 76 11.87 -3.19 -8.61
N ARG A 77 12.84 -3.26 -7.72
CA ARG A 77 13.18 -4.42 -6.88
C ARG A 77 12.76 -4.18 -5.43
N GLY A 78 12.73 -5.25 -4.63
CA GLY A 78 12.22 -5.18 -3.25
C GLY A 78 13.14 -4.43 -2.28
N ASP A 79 14.41 -4.31 -2.65
CA ASP A 79 15.47 -3.53 -1.99
C ASP A 79 15.39 -2.03 -2.29
N ASP A 80 14.62 -1.60 -3.29
CA ASP A 80 14.46 -0.17 -3.62
C ASP A 80 13.54 0.58 -2.61
N PHE A 81 13.01 -0.12 -1.61
CA PHE A 81 11.97 0.38 -0.68
C PHE A 81 12.33 0.24 0.81
N VAL A 82 13.51 -0.30 1.14
CA VAL A 82 13.99 -0.48 2.53
C VAL A 82 15.01 0.58 2.89
#